data_AF-A0A1Z9M1M9-F1
#
_entry.id   AF-A0A1Z9M1M9-F1
#
_cell.length_a   1.000
_cell.length_b   1.000
_cell.length_c   1.000
_cell.angle_alpha   90.00
_cell.angle_beta   90.00
_cell.angle_gamma   90.00
#
_symmetry.space_group_name_H-M   'P 1'
#
loop_
_entity.id
_entity.type
_entity.pdbx_description
1 polymer ?
#
loop_
_entity_poly.entity_id
_entity_poly.type
_entity_poly.pdbx_seq_one_letter_code
_entity_poly.pdbx_strand_id
1 'polypeptide(L)'
;MRLLLFSLSSLFIFPIYANDLDLTITNSAGTDITMIQDGQDNDIDLTMNRMNGGIMQFTQTGDDNTIGVVVDGRTSNGSSITITQTGDNKNYNANLYCAHSFCSLTVNQ
;
A
#
# COMPACT_ATOMS: atom_id res chain seq x y z
N MET A 1 -43.07 30.92 -24.50
CA MET A 1 -41.65 30.70 -24.15
C MET A 1 -41.62 29.89 -22.86
N ARG A 2 -41.30 28.59 -22.91
CA ARG A 2 -41.17 27.74 -21.72
C ARG A 2 -39.76 27.88 -21.19
N LEU A 3 -39.61 28.42 -19.98
CA LEU A 3 -38.33 28.53 -19.29
C LEU A 3 -37.98 27.14 -18.74
N LEU A 4 -37.08 26.43 -19.42
CA LEU A 4 -36.48 25.19 -18.91
C LEU A 4 -35.46 25.60 -17.83
N LEU A 5 -35.87 25.51 -16.56
CA LEU A 5 -34.94 25.55 -15.44
C LEU A 5 -34.11 24.27 -15.47
N PHE A 6 -32.90 24.36 -16.01
CA PHE A 6 -31.87 23.35 -15.77
C PHE A 6 -31.52 23.41 -14.29
N SER A 7 -32.07 22.48 -13.51
CA SER A 7 -31.62 22.17 -12.16
C SER A 7 -30.13 21.84 -12.26
N LEU A 8 -29.28 22.80 -11.89
CA LEU A 8 -27.85 22.60 -11.73
C LEU A 8 -27.66 21.74 -10.48
N SER A 9 -27.85 20.42 -10.64
CA SER A 9 -27.42 19.44 -9.66
C SER A 9 -25.91 19.54 -9.59
N SER A 10 -25.44 20.36 -8.65
CA SER A 10 -24.05 20.49 -8.25
C SER A 10 -23.50 19.09 -7.98
N LEU A 11 -22.84 18.51 -8.98
CA LEU A 11 -21.95 17.38 -8.78
C LEU A 11 -20.85 17.91 -7.86
N PHE A 12 -20.95 17.61 -6.57
CA PHE A 12 -19.83 17.78 -5.66
C PHE A 12 -18.77 16.77 -6.07
N ILE A 13 -17.93 17.16 -7.03
CA ILE A 13 -16.68 16.45 -7.30
C ILE A 13 -15.76 16.89 -6.16
N PHE A 14 -15.81 16.16 -5.05
CA PHE A 14 -14.77 16.28 -4.05
C PHE A 14 -13.48 15.80 -4.72
N PRO A 15 -12.37 16.54 -4.60
CA PRO A 15 -11.08 16.01 -5.02
C PRO A 15 -10.82 14.76 -4.19
N ILE A 16 -10.82 13.62 -4.87
CA ILE A 16 -10.29 12.36 -4.37
C ILE A 16 -8.77 12.53 -4.41
N TYR A 17 -8.15 12.44 -3.25
CA TYR A 17 -6.71 12.56 -3.13
C TYR A 17 -6.12 11.15 -3.18
N ALA A 18 -5.27 10.91 -4.17
CA ALA A 18 -4.32 9.82 -4.15
C ALA A 18 -3.25 10.12 -3.09
N ASN A 19 -2.91 9.13 -2.29
CA ASN A 19 -1.74 9.18 -1.43
C ASN A 19 -0.79 8.13 -1.95
N ASP A 20 0.27 8.58 -2.62
CA ASP A 20 1.30 7.68 -3.14
C ASP A 20 2.49 7.64 -2.17
N LEU A 21 3.01 6.44 -1.93
CA LEU A 21 4.23 6.22 -1.17
C LEU A 21 5.22 5.41 -2.00
N ASP A 22 6.44 5.92 -2.14
CA ASP A 22 7.61 5.10 -2.44
C ASP A 22 8.50 5.04 -1.18
N LEU A 23 8.68 3.83 -0.65
CA LEU A 23 9.48 3.55 0.53
C LEU A 23 10.56 2.52 0.23
N THR A 24 11.81 2.95 0.41
CA THR A 24 12.97 2.06 0.36
C THR A 24 13.63 1.92 1.74
N ILE A 25 13.72 0.69 2.24
CA ILE A 25 14.40 0.36 3.48
C ILE A 25 15.67 -0.43 3.16
N THR A 26 16.81 0.05 3.65
CA THR A 26 18.11 -0.62 3.47
C THR A 26 18.83 -0.78 4.81
N ASN A 27 19.38 -1.97 5.07
CA ASN A 27 20.22 -2.26 6.23
C ASN A 27 19.60 -1.82 7.57
N SER A 28 18.41 -2.31 7.88
CA SER A 28 17.74 -1.99 9.14
C SER A 28 17.67 -3.18 10.10
N ALA A 29 17.60 -2.87 11.39
CA ALA A 29 17.39 -3.84 12.46
C ALA A 29 16.28 -3.33 13.39
N GLY A 30 15.21 -4.11 13.52
CA GLY A 30 14.07 -3.80 14.41
C GLY A 30 13.19 -2.62 13.95
N THR A 31 13.06 -2.41 12.63
CA THR A 31 12.19 -1.35 12.10
C THR A 31 10.72 -1.74 12.23
N ASP A 32 9.91 -0.86 12.80
CA ASP A 32 8.44 -0.99 12.80
C ASP A 32 7.85 0.19 11.99
N ILE A 33 7.12 -0.12 10.94
CA ILE A 33 6.47 0.88 10.08
C ILE A 33 5.01 0.52 9.94
N THR A 34 4.15 1.49 10.23
CA THR A 34 2.73 1.41 9.94
C THR A 34 2.34 2.57 9.05
N MET A 35 1.68 2.27 7.94
CA MET A 35 1.13 3.25 7.03
C MET A 35 -0.34 2.96 6.75
N ILE A 36 -1.13 4.03 6.75
CA ILE A 36 -2.55 4.02 6.44
C ILE A 36 -2.78 5.08 5.37
N GLN A 37 -3.36 4.67 4.25
CA GLN A 37 -3.81 5.55 3.18
C GLN A 37 -5.32 5.35 3.01
N ASP A 38 -6.04 6.47 2.96
CA ASP A 38 -7.46 6.54 2.69
C ASP A 38 -7.71 7.38 1.42
N GLY A 39 -8.71 7.01 0.62
CA GLY A 39 -9.03 7.73 -0.62
C GLY A 39 -9.13 6.80 -1.81
N GLN A 40 -9.00 7.35 -3.01
CA GLN A 40 -8.95 6.56 -4.26
C GLN A 40 -7.58 6.71 -4.90
N ASP A 41 -7.19 5.72 -5.70
CA ASP A 41 -5.92 5.70 -6.44
C ASP A 41 -4.68 5.77 -5.53
N ASN A 42 -4.69 5.12 -4.35
CA ASN A 42 -3.48 5.09 -3.52
C ASN A 42 -2.48 4.07 -4.05
N ASP A 43 -1.23 4.47 -4.21
CA ASP A 43 -0.12 3.58 -4.58
C ASP A 43 0.91 3.44 -3.45
N ILE A 44 1.39 2.22 -3.22
CA ILE A 44 2.53 1.95 -2.34
C ILE A 44 3.53 1.09 -3.10
N ASP A 45 4.68 1.66 -3.40
CA ASP A 45 5.85 0.93 -3.82
C ASP A 45 6.83 0.76 -2.65
N LEU A 46 7.09 -0.49 -2.30
CA LEU A 46 7.96 -0.88 -1.20
C LEU A 46 9.15 -1.68 -1.72
N THR A 47 10.36 -1.15 -1.50
CA THR A 47 11.61 -1.89 -1.73
C THR A 47 12.35 -2.14 -0.44
N MET A 48 12.74 -3.39 -0.21
CA MET A 48 13.36 -3.80 1.05
C MET A 48 14.59 -4.64 0.82
N ASN A 49 15.72 -4.15 1.34
CA ASN A 49 17.01 -4.81 1.24
C ASN A 49 17.60 -4.97 2.64
N ARG A 50 17.82 -6.23 3.07
CA ARG A 50 18.55 -6.58 4.30
C ARG A 50 17.95 -5.95 5.57
N MET A 51 16.88 -6.56 6.05
CA MET A 51 16.09 -6.11 7.19
C MET A 51 15.96 -7.24 8.20
N ASN A 52 16.47 -7.03 9.41
CA ASN A 52 16.38 -8.01 10.48
C ASN A 52 15.31 -7.59 11.50
N GLY A 53 14.34 -8.46 11.74
CA GLY A 53 13.29 -8.24 12.74
C GLY A 53 12.37 -7.06 12.43
N GLY A 54 12.22 -6.68 11.16
CA GLY A 54 11.38 -5.55 10.81
C GLY A 54 9.93 -5.96 10.56
N ILE A 55 8.99 -5.17 11.07
CA ILE A 55 7.56 -5.37 10.92
C ILE A 55 7.02 -4.19 10.12
N MET A 56 6.35 -4.45 9.01
CA MET A 56 5.61 -3.40 8.29
C MET A 56 4.15 -3.77 8.10
N GLN A 57 3.31 -2.75 8.23
CA GLN A 57 1.87 -2.86 8.10
C GLN A 57 1.36 -1.74 7.21
N PHE A 58 0.75 -2.10 6.08
CA PHE A 58 0.16 -1.18 5.12
C PHE A 58 -1.35 -1.41 5.07
N THR A 59 -2.13 -0.36 5.27
CA THR A 59 -3.58 -0.37 5.13
C THR A 59 -4.01 0.65 4.07
N GLN A 60 -4.67 0.19 3.02
CA GLN A 60 -5.30 1.04 2.02
C GLN A 60 -6.82 0.87 2.07
N THR A 61 -7.54 1.99 2.10
CA THR A 61 -8.99 2.04 2.24
C THR A 61 -9.59 2.87 1.12
N GLY A 62 -10.45 2.26 0.29
CA GLY A 62 -11.13 2.92 -0.84
C GLY A 62 -10.87 2.19 -2.16
N ASP A 63 -11.05 2.85 -3.30
CA ASP A 63 -11.03 2.17 -4.60
C ASP A 63 -9.72 2.43 -5.37
N ASP A 64 -9.40 1.54 -6.32
CA ASP A 64 -8.27 1.67 -7.26
C ASP A 64 -6.88 1.68 -6.57
N ASN A 65 -6.77 0.96 -5.45
CA ASN A 65 -5.55 0.87 -4.65
C ASN A 65 -4.53 -0.12 -5.24
N THR A 66 -3.26 0.29 -5.32
CA THR A 66 -2.14 -0.54 -5.79
C THR A 66 -1.04 -0.65 -4.73
N ILE A 67 -0.46 -1.85 -4.61
CA ILE A 67 0.77 -2.07 -3.84
C ILE A 67 1.76 -2.91 -4.63
N GLY A 68 2.97 -2.39 -4.81
CA GLY A 68 4.16 -3.08 -5.29
C GLY A 68 5.12 -3.41 -4.15
N VAL A 69 5.56 -4.67 -4.03
CA VAL A 69 6.55 -5.07 -3.01
C VAL A 69 7.72 -5.82 -3.61
N VAL A 70 8.93 -5.34 -3.37
CA VAL A 70 10.18 -6.01 -3.72
C VAL A 70 11.01 -6.24 -2.47
N VAL A 71 11.35 -7.51 -2.20
CA VAL A 71 12.14 -7.89 -1.02
C VAL A 71 13.35 -8.70 -1.44
N ASP A 72 14.54 -8.16 -1.17
CA ASP A 72 15.79 -8.94 -1.10
C ASP A 72 16.18 -9.18 0.37
N GLY A 73 15.73 -10.32 0.85
CA GLY A 73 15.93 -10.85 2.17
C GLY A 73 17.12 -11.79 2.33
N ARG A 74 18.12 -11.75 1.44
CA ARG A 74 19.32 -12.62 1.52
C ARG A 74 19.98 -12.70 2.89
N THR A 75 19.92 -11.61 3.66
CA THR A 75 20.48 -11.54 5.02
C THR A 75 19.46 -11.07 6.04
N SER A 76 18.17 -11.14 5.70
CA SER A 76 17.05 -10.69 6.54
C SER A 76 16.55 -11.86 7.39
N ASN A 77 16.46 -11.70 8.70
CA ASN A 77 15.90 -12.69 9.63
C ASN A 77 14.84 -12.05 10.51
N GLY A 78 13.64 -12.64 10.55
CA GLY A 78 12.61 -12.24 11.51
C GLY A 78 11.65 -11.16 11.02
N SER A 79 11.60 -10.88 9.71
CA SER A 79 10.82 -9.74 9.19
C SER A 79 9.45 -10.16 8.68
N SER A 80 8.46 -9.28 8.84
CA SER A 80 7.08 -9.50 8.42
C SER A 80 6.49 -8.28 7.73
N ILE A 81 5.68 -8.54 6.72
CA ILE A 81 4.90 -7.52 6.01
C ILE A 81 3.43 -7.96 6.07
N THR A 82 2.56 -7.04 6.45
CA THR A 82 1.12 -7.21 6.34
C THR A 82 0.54 -6.11 5.49
N ILE A 83 -0.23 -6.51 4.49
CA ILE A 83 -0.96 -5.62 3.60
C ILE A 83 -2.45 -5.89 3.80
N THR A 84 -3.22 -4.83 4.01
CA THR A 84 -4.67 -4.87 4.05
C THR A 84 -5.23 -3.84 3.08
N GLN A 85 -5.93 -4.29 2.06
CA GLN A 85 -6.62 -3.42 1.10
C GLN A 85 -8.13 -3.70 1.20
N THR A 86 -8.94 -2.64 1.26
CA THR A 86 -10.41 -2.74 1.25
C THR A 86 -10.96 -1.86 0.12
N GLY A 87 -12.24 -1.99 -0.22
CA GLY A 87 -12.86 -1.34 -1.39
C GLY A 87 -12.73 -2.15 -2.68
N ASP A 88 -12.96 -1.51 -3.82
CA ASP A 88 -12.99 -2.13 -5.15
C ASP A 88 -11.70 -1.86 -5.95
N ASN A 89 -11.45 -2.64 -7.02
CA ASN A 89 -10.29 -2.50 -7.93
C ASN A 89 -8.90 -2.53 -7.26
N LYS A 90 -8.67 -3.48 -6.35
CA LYS A 90 -7.38 -3.63 -5.65
C LYS A 90 -6.38 -4.40 -6.50
N ASN A 91 -5.15 -3.90 -6.58
CA ASN A 91 -4.03 -4.58 -7.21
C ASN A 91 -2.87 -4.77 -6.23
N TYR A 92 -2.20 -5.91 -6.35
CA TYR A 92 -1.05 -6.26 -5.54
C TYR A 92 -0.05 -7.07 -6.39
N ASN A 93 1.21 -6.64 -6.38
CA ASN A 93 2.30 -7.35 -7.04
C ASN A 93 3.49 -7.49 -6.08
N ALA A 94 4.08 -8.68 -6.00
CA ALA A 94 5.30 -8.86 -5.22
C ALA A 94 6.34 -9.79 -5.81
N ASN A 95 7.59 -9.39 -5.59
CA ASN A 95 8.77 -10.20 -5.81
C ASN A 95 9.51 -10.39 -4.48
N LEU A 96 9.41 -11.61 -3.93
CA LEU A 96 9.98 -11.95 -2.64
C LEU A 96 11.14 -12.93 -2.79
N TYR A 97 12.31 -12.52 -2.35
CA TYR A 97 13.44 -13.41 -2.17
C TYR A 97 13.87 -13.41 -0.71
N CYS A 98 13.63 -14.51 0.01
CA CYS A 98 14.01 -14.65 1.42
C CYS A 98 14.87 -15.90 1.60
N ALA A 99 16.15 -15.72 1.96
CA ALA A 99 17.13 -16.80 2.07
C ALA A 99 17.37 -17.28 3.52
N HIS A 100 16.58 -16.79 4.49
CA HIS A 100 16.73 -17.11 5.92
C HIS A 100 15.43 -17.66 6.53
N SER A 101 15.53 -18.09 7.79
CA SER A 101 14.54 -18.86 8.55
C SER A 101 13.15 -18.23 8.73
N PHE A 102 13.00 -16.91 8.68
CA PHE A 102 11.71 -16.26 8.90
C PHE A 102 11.57 -14.95 8.12
N CYS A 103 10.66 -14.97 7.14
CA CYS A 103 10.22 -13.83 6.33
C CYS A 103 8.76 -14.12 5.97
N SER A 104 7.81 -13.30 6.43
CA SER A 104 6.40 -13.50 6.16
C SER A 104 5.79 -12.34 5.40
N LEU A 105 4.87 -12.66 4.51
CA LEU A 105 4.02 -11.71 3.81
C LEU A 105 2.59 -12.19 3.97
N THR A 106 1.74 -11.29 4.46
CA THR A 106 0.30 -11.51 4.55
C THR A 106 -0.40 -10.44 3.73
N VAL A 107 -1.33 -10.85 2.87
CA VAL A 107 -2.16 -9.94 2.06
C VAL A 107 -3.62 -10.25 2.32
N ASN A 108 -4.37 -9.24 2.76
CA ASN A 108 -5.81 -9.29 2.95
C ASN A 108 -6.46 -8.30 1.97
N GLN A 109 -7.26 -8.80 1.03
CA GLN A 109 -8.02 -8.02 0.05
C GLN A 109 -9.51 -8.32 0.17
#